data_AF-A0A7V9NGR6-F1
#
_entry.id   AF-A0A7V9NGR6-F1
#
_cell.length_a   1.000
_cell.length_b   1.000
_cell.length_c   1.000
_cell.angle_alpha   90.00
_cell.angle_beta   90.00
_cell.angle_gamma   90.00
#
_symmetry.space_group_name_H-M   'P 1'
#
loop_
_entity.id
_entity.type
_entity.pdbx_description
1 polymer ?
#
loop_
_entity_poly.entity_id
_entity_poly.type
_entity_poly.pdbx_seq_one_letter_code
_entity_poly.pdbx_strand_id
1 'polypeptide(L)' 'MLELIVKQAPDLVEAHVQLATAYNRLKRTEEAQRHREIVDRLNAEAQIKQVGR' A
#
# COMPACT_ATOMS: atom_id res chain seq x y z
N MET A 1 -3.47 12.59 7.28
CA MET A 1 -2.58 11.88 8.22
C MET A 1 -1.94 10.64 7.58
N LEU A 2 -2.71 9.76 6.92
CA LEU A 2 -2.16 8.58 6.21
C LEU A 2 -1.22 8.90 5.04
N GLU A 3 -1.52 9.94 4.24
CA GLU A 3 -0.65 10.35 3.13
C GLU A 3 0.74 10.79 3.60
N LEU A 4 0.85 11.36 4.81
CA LEU A 4 2.12 11.77 5.38
C LEU A 4 2.95 10.55 5.82
N ILE A 5 2.27 9.50 6.32
CA ILE A 5 2.93 8.24 6.69
C ILE A 5 3.51 7.58 5.45
N VAL A 6 2.77 7.50 4.34
CA VAL A 6 3.31 6.97 3.08
C VAL A 6 4.48 7.80 2.54
N LYS A 7 4.49 9.12 2.78
CA LYS A 7 5.66 9.96 2.43
C LYS A 7 6.88 9.66 3.30
N GLN A 8 6.70 9.32 4.57
CA GLN A 8 7.79 9.01 5.50
C GLN A 8 8.27 7.55 5.38
N ALA A 9 7.35 6.64 5.05
CA ALA A 9 7.58 5.20 4.94
C ALA A 9 6.80 4.66 3.73
N PRO A 10 7.34 4.83 2.51
CA PRO A 10 6.67 4.40 1.27
C PRO A 10 6.60 2.87 1.12
N ASP A 11 7.42 2.13 1.85
CA ASP A 11 7.40 0.66 1.86
C ASP A 11 6.44 0.08 2.92
N LEU A 12 5.77 0.93 3.70
CA LEU A 12 4.88 0.48 4.76
C LEU A 12 3.53 0.01 4.18
N VAL A 13 3.44 -1.29 3.92
CA VAL A 13 2.25 -1.96 3.34
C VAL A 13 0.94 -1.54 4.03
N GLU A 14 0.93 -1.52 5.37
CA GLU A 14 -0.27 -1.16 6.15
C GLU A 14 -0.79 0.24 5.81
N ALA A 15 0.10 1.22 5.62
CA ALA A 15 -0.29 2.58 5.28
C ALA A 15 -0.95 2.66 3.88
N HIS A 16 -0.47 1.88 2.92
CA HIS A 16 -1.08 1.76 1.60
C HIS A 16 -2.45 1.07 1.66
N VAL A 17 -2.61 0.02 2.48
CA VAL A 17 -3.92 -0.65 2.69
C VAL A 17 -4.94 0.32 3.30
N GLN A 18 -4.53 1.11 4.29
CA GLN A 18 -5.41 2.10 4.92
C GLN A 18 -5.79 3.22 3.94
N LEU A 19 -4.85 3.71 3.13
CA LEU A 19 -5.17 4.68 2.07
C LEU A 19 -6.11 4.09 1.02
N ALA A 20 -5.88 2.86 0.57
CA ALA A 20 -6.76 2.21 -0.39
C ALA A 20 -8.20 2.11 0.14
N THR A 21 -8.36 1.72 1.42
CA THR A 21 -9.67 1.67 2.10
C THR A 21 -10.32 3.05 2.21
N ALA A 22 -9.54 4.06 2.60
CA ALA A 22 -10.02 5.44 2.71
C ALA A 22 -10.49 5.98 1.35
N TYR A 23 -9.71 5.79 0.28
CA TYR A 23 -10.08 6.20 -1.07
C TYR A 23 -11.29 5.43 -1.61
N ASN A 24 -11.44 4.15 -1.26
CA ASN A 24 -12.63 3.37 -1.63
C ASN A 24 -13.90 3.97 -1.03
N ARG A 25 -13.86 4.36 0.25
CA ARG A 25 -14.99 5.03 0.93
C ARG A 25 -15.32 6.39 0.32
N LEU A 26 -14.30 7.08 -0.20
CA LEU A 26 -14.46 8.36 -0.90
C LEU A 26 -14.88 8.20 -2.37
N LYS A 27 -15.17 6.98 -2.84
CA LYS A 27 -15.44 6.65 -4.25
C LYS A 27 -14.32 7.07 -5.22
N ARG A 28 -13.09 7.25 -4.72
CA ARG A 28 -11.88 7.56 -5.50
C ARG A 28 -11.22 6.25 -5.93
N THR A 29 -11.89 5.51 -6.81
CA THR A 29 -11.52 4.14 -7.18
C THR A 29 -10.14 4.05 -7.81
N GLU A 30 -9.75 5.02 -8.63
CA GLU A 30 -8.42 5.05 -9.27
C GLU A 30 -7.29 5.14 -8.24
N GLU A 31 -7.43 5.97 -7.22
CA GLU A 31 -6.42 6.08 -6.17
C GLU A 31 -6.41 4.87 -5.25
N ALA A 32 -7.58 4.33 -4.92
CA ALA A 32 -7.67 3.07 -4.20
C ALA A 32 -6.94 1.93 -4.93
N GLN A 33 -7.08 1.89 -6.26
CA GLN A 33 -6.41 0.89 -7.11
C GLN A 33 -4.90 1.09 -7.12
N ARG A 34 -4.41 2.32 -7.31
CA ARG A 34 -2.95 2.61 -7.26
C ARG A 34 -2.32 2.14 -5.96
N HIS A 35 -2.96 2.40 -4.83
CA HIS A 35 -2.45 1.94 -3.54
C HIS A 35 -2.48 0.42 -3.38
N ARG A 36 -3.50 -0.26 -3.93
CA ARG A 36 -3.53 -1.74 -3.97
C ARG A 36 -2.41 -2.34 -4.80
N GLU A 37 -2.10 -1.75 -5.96
CA GLU A 37 -0.99 -2.22 -6.80
C GLU A 37 0.36 -2.10 -6.08
N ILE A 38 0.55 -1.04 -5.29
CA ILE A 38 1.76 -0.88 -4.46
C ILE A 38 1.82 -1.95 -3.36
N VAL A 39 0.70 -2.23 -2.68
CA VAL A 39 0.61 -3.30 -1.68
C VAL A 39 0.99 -4.65 -2.27
N ASP A 40 0.48 -4.97 -3.46
CA ASP A 40 0.77 -6.23 -4.15
C ASP A 40 2.27 -6.37 -4.46
N ARG A 41 2.89 -5.31 -4.99
CA ARG A 41 4.33 -5.26 -5.25
C ARG A 41 5.16 -5.44 -3.98
N LEU A 42 4.86 -4.69 -2.92
CA LEU A 42 5.59 -4.76 -1.66
C LEU A 42 5.46 -6.15 -0.99
N ASN A 43 4.28 -6.78 -1.09
CA ASN A 43 4.08 -8.14 -0.61
C ASN A 43 4.87 -9.16 -1.43
N ALA A 44 4.89 -9.03 -2.76
CA ALA A 44 5.71 -9.87 -3.62
C ALA A 44 7.21 -9.74 -3.28
N GLU A 45 7.70 -8.51 -3.07
CA GLU A 45 9.07 -8.24 -2.65
C GLU A 45 9.39 -8.83 -1.26
N ALA A 46 8.46 -8.70 -0.31
CA ALA A 46 8.60 -9.28 1.02
C ALA A 46 8.63 -10.82 0.96
N GLN A 47 7.79 -11.43 0.12
CA GLN A 47 7.74 -12.88 -0.07
C GLN A 47 9.05 -13.41 -0.68
N ILE A 48 9.59 -12.74 -1.70
CA ILE A 48 10.89 -13.09 -2.29
C ILE A 48 12.00 -13.03 -1.24
N LYS A 49 12.01 -12.01 -0.38
CA LYS A 49 12.98 -11.90 0.72
C LYS A 49 12.84 -12.99 1.79
N GLN A 50 11.63 -13.50 2.03
CA GLN A 50 11.38 -14.53 3.04
C GLN A 50 11.71 -15.94 2.55
N VAL A 51 11.58 -16.23 1.26
CA VAL A 51 11.82 -17.57 0.68
C VAL A 51 13.31 -17.91 0.56
N GLY A 52 14.21 -16.93 0.69
CA GLY A 52 15.67 -17.14 0.62
C GLY A 52 16.38 -17.45 1.93
N ARG A 53 15.67 -17.89 2.99
CA ARG A 53 16.24 -18.10 4.34
C ARG A 53 16.10 -19.52 4.85
#